data_AF-A0A7J9UY45-F1
#
_entry.id   AF-A0A7J9UY45-F1
#
_cell.length_a   1.000
_cell.length_b   1.000
_cell.length_c   1.000
_cell.angle_alpha   90.00
_cell.angle_beta   90.00
_cell.angle_gamma   90.00
#
_symmetry.space_group_name_H-M   'P 1'
#
loop_
_entity.id
_entity.type
_entity.pdbx_description
1 polymer ?
#
loop_
_entity_poly.entity_id
_entity_poly.type
_entity_poly.pdbx_seq_one_letter_code
_entity_poly.pdbx_strand_id
1 'polypeptide(L)' 'VPIVDPIGAGPLIWLNPVPEPNAVKNRMHLDVVGDVDELVALGARVIRRRDDEIGWDILADPEGNEFCIFADS' A
#
# COMPACT_ATOMS: atom_id res chain seq x y z
N VAL A 1 -10.50 -3.94 9.53
CA VAL A 1 -10.96 -5.13 8.79
C VAL A 1 -9.75 -6.02 8.57
N PRO A 2 -9.80 -7.33 8.85
CA PRO A 2 -8.67 -8.21 8.58
C PRO A 2 -8.45 -8.35 7.08
N ILE A 3 -7.19 -8.28 6.65
CA ILE A 3 -6.76 -8.71 5.32
C ILE A 3 -6.39 -10.18 5.46
N VAL A 4 -7.04 -11.02 4.68
CA VAL A 4 -6.90 -12.48 4.72
C VAL A 4 -6.44 -12.94 3.35
N ASP A 5 -5.46 -13.84 3.32
CA ASP A 5 -5.14 -14.58 2.11
C ASP A 5 -6.35 -15.45 1.72
N PRO A 6 -6.92 -15.29 0.52
CA PRO A 6 -8.09 -16.06 0.08
C PRO A 6 -7.90 -17.58 0.08
N ILE A 7 -6.65 -18.08 0.00
CA ILE A 7 -6.35 -19.52 0.09
C ILE A 7 -5.83 -19.97 1.46
N GLY A 8 -5.68 -19.04 2.41
CA GLY A 8 -5.29 -19.32 3.80
C GLY A 8 -3.83 -19.74 4.00
N ALA A 9 -2.94 -19.49 3.04
CA ALA A 9 -1.52 -19.82 3.16
C ALA A 9 -0.72 -18.71 3.86
N GLY A 10 -1.10 -17.45 3.64
CA GLY A 10 -0.46 -16.26 4.16
C GLY A 10 -0.88 -15.89 5.60
N PRO A 11 -0.14 -14.97 6.23
CA PRO A 11 -0.47 -14.47 7.55
C PRO A 11 -1.76 -13.64 7.53
N LEU A 12 -2.47 -13.64 8.65
CA LEU A 12 -3.58 -12.72 8.90
C LEU A 12 -3.02 -11.33 9.22
N ILE A 13 -3.43 -10.30 8.47
CA ILE A 13 -3.00 -8.92 8.70
C ILE A 13 -4.15 -8.11 9.28
N TRP A 14 -3.88 -7.41 10.39
CA TRP A 14 -4.84 -6.50 11.04
C TRP A 14 -4.40 -5.05 10.88
N LEU A 15 -5.25 -4.25 10.27
CA LEU A 15 -5.12 -2.79 10.26
C LEU A 15 -5.91 -2.22 11.44
N ASN A 16 -5.22 -1.55 12.36
CA ASN A 16 -5.82 -0.97 13.57
C ASN A 16 -5.58 0.55 13.61
N PRO A 17 -6.62 1.38 13.75
CA PRO A 17 -6.44 2.82 13.89
C PRO A 17 -5.78 3.16 15.23
N VAL A 18 -4.85 4.11 15.18
CA VAL A 18 -4.20 4.70 16.36
C VAL A 18 -4.39 6.23 16.32
N PRO A 19 -4.51 6.89 17.48
CA PRO A 19 -4.76 8.34 17.53
C PRO A 19 -3.51 9.17 17.17
N GLU A 20 -2.32 8.60 17.29
CA GLU A 20 -1.08 9.29 16.96
C GLU A 20 -0.83 9.31 15.45
N PRO A 21 -0.42 10.46 14.89
CA PRO A 21 -0.02 10.53 13.50
C PRO A 21 1.31 9.78 13.28
N ASN A 22 1.51 9.27 12.07
CA ASN A 22 2.80 8.71 11.66
C ASN A 22 3.89 9.79 11.73
N ALA A 23 4.90 9.57 12.58
CA ALA A 23 6.02 10.50 12.77
C ALA A 23 7.22 10.21 11.85
N VAL A 24 7.29 9.00 11.32
CA VAL A 24 8.38 8.50 10.48
C VAL A 24 7.81 7.57 9.42
N LYS A 25 8.64 7.28 8.41
CA LYS A 25 8.35 6.28 7.39
C LYS A 25 7.93 4.95 8.03
N ASN A 26 6.95 4.27 7.42
CA ASN A 26 6.62 2.90 7.78
C ASN A 26 7.88 2.01 7.71
N ARG A 27 8.14 1.25 8.78
CA ARG A 27 9.24 0.27 8.82
C ARG A 27 8.91 -1.04 8.11
N MET A 28 7.65 -1.20 7.71
CA MET A 28 7.15 -2.32 6.92
C MET A 28 6.91 -1.86 5.50
N HIS A 29 7.26 -2.70 4.54
CA HIS A 29 6.91 -2.54 3.13
C HIS A 29 5.69 -3.40 2.84
N LEU A 30 4.57 -2.78 2.49
CA LEU A 30 3.40 -3.52 2.02
C LEU A 30 3.39 -3.44 0.50
N ASP A 31 3.58 -4.59 -0.13
CA ASP A 31 3.57 -4.73 -1.59
C ASP A 31 2.24 -5.33 -2.01
N VAL A 32 1.54 -4.64 -2.91
CA VAL A 32 0.29 -5.14 -3.47
C VAL A 32 0.33 -5.07 -4.98
N VAL A 33 -0.42 -5.95 -5.61
CA VAL A 33 -0.63 -5.96 -7.05
C VAL A 33 -1.94 -5.25 -7.34
N GLY A 34 -1.94 -4.33 -8.30
CA GLY A 34 -3.16 -3.60 -8.66
C GLY A 34 -2.93 -2.45 -9.64
N ASP A 35 -4.03 -1.77 -9.95
CA ASP A 35 -4.05 -0.60 -10.83
C ASP A 35 -3.93 0.71 -10.03
N VAL A 36 -3.00 1.58 -10.45
CA VAL A 36 -2.73 2.84 -9.75
C VAL A 36 -3.90 3.81 -9.86
N ASP A 37 -4.54 3.89 -11.02
CA ASP A 37 -5.59 4.88 -11.28
C ASP A 37 -6.87 4.51 -10.52
N GLU A 38 -7.19 3.22 -10.41
CA GLU A 38 -8.27 2.72 -9.54
C GLU A 38 -8.04 3.07 -8.07
N LEU A 39 -6.84 2.86 -7.55
CA LEU A 39 -6.50 3.18 -6.17
C LEU A 39 -6.53 4.67 -5.89
N VAL A 40 -6.09 5.49 -6.85
CA VAL A 40 -6.19 6.95 -6.75
C VAL A 40 -7.66 7.40 -6.74
N ALA A 41 -8.53 6.78 -7.55
CA ALA A 41 -9.95 7.05 -7.52
C ALA A 41 -10.61 6.68 -6.17
N LEU A 42 -10.05 5.70 -5.45
CA LEU A 42 -10.46 5.33 -4.09
C LEU A 42 -9.86 6.24 -2.98
N GLY A 43 -9.04 7.22 -3.34
CA GLY A 43 -8.49 8.23 -2.42
C GLY A 43 -7.02 8.05 -2.06
N ALA A 44 -6.31 7.07 -2.65
CA ALA A 44 -4.87 6.98 -2.50
C ALA A 44 -4.15 8.13 -3.22
N ARG A 45 -2.97 8.48 -2.74
CA ARG A 45 -2.11 9.50 -3.35
C ARG A 45 -0.82 8.88 -3.86
N VAL A 46 -0.45 9.17 -5.11
CA VAL A 46 0.86 8.80 -5.65
C VAL A 46 1.96 9.61 -4.95
N ILE A 47 2.92 8.91 -4.34
CA ILE A 47 4.11 9.48 -3.70
C ILE A 47 5.30 9.48 -4.66
N ARG A 48 5.52 8.38 -5.39
CA ARG A 48 6.57 8.25 -6.40
C ARG A 48 6.08 7.34 -7.52
N ARG A 49 6.28 7.73 -8.78
CA ARG A 49 6.03 6.84 -9.92
C ARG A 49 7.22 5.90 -10.16
N ARG A 50 6.99 4.74 -10.77
CA ARG A 50 8.05 3.86 -11.29
C ARG A 50 8.85 4.56 -12.39
N ASP A 51 10.12 4.18 -12.53
CA ASP A 51 11.07 4.75 -13.49
C ASP A 51 12.26 3.78 -13.70
N ASP A 52 13.36 4.27 -14.29
CA ASP A 52 14.55 3.46 -14.56
C ASP A 52 15.24 2.93 -13.29
N GLU A 53 14.92 3.48 -12.11
CA GLU A 53 15.51 3.07 -10.83
C GLU A 53 14.67 2.02 -10.09
N ILE A 54 13.34 2.11 -10.14
CA ILE A 54 12.44 1.17 -9.46
C ILE A 54 11.29 0.71 -10.37
N GLY A 55 10.92 -0.57 -10.25
CA GLY A 55 9.88 -1.20 -11.06
C GLY A 55 8.44 -1.07 -10.56
N TRP A 56 8.18 -0.32 -9.49
CA TRP A 56 6.88 -0.20 -8.83
C TRP A 56 6.53 1.25 -8.51
N ASP A 57 5.25 1.57 -8.42
CA ASP A 57 4.77 2.86 -7.93
C ASP A 57 4.67 2.85 -6.40
N ILE A 58 4.91 3.99 -5.73
CA ILE A 58 4.72 4.16 -4.29
C ILE A 58 3.50 5.05 -4.08
N LEU A 59 2.51 4.55 -3.37
CA LEU A 59 1.29 5.26 -3.01
C LEU A 59 1.18 5.40 -1.49
N ALA A 60 0.35 6.35 -1.05
CA ALA A 60 -0.08 6.48 0.34
C ALA A 60 -1.61 6.43 0.42
N ASP A 61 -2.14 5.76 1.44
CA ASP A 61 -3.58 5.76 1.73
C ASP A 61 -4.03 7.12 2.30
N PRO A 62 -5.35 7.36 2.50
CA PRO A 62 -5.85 8.61 3.05
C PRO A 62 -5.25 8.98 4.42
N GLU A 63 -4.88 7.98 5.23
CA GLU A 63 -4.24 8.14 6.54
C GLU A 63 -2.72 8.40 6.45
N GLY A 64 -2.13 8.27 5.25
CA GLY A 64 -0.72 8.54 4.98
C GLY A 64 0.19 7.31 5.10
N ASN A 65 -0.35 6.09 5.18
CA ASN A 65 0.45 4.87 5.18
C ASN A 65 0.95 4.55 3.77
N GLU A 66 2.26 4.36 3.62
CA GLU A 66 2.88 4.07 2.34
C GLU A 66 2.82 2.58 2.00
N PHE A 67 2.58 2.27 0.72
CA PHE A 67 2.61 0.92 0.15
C PHE A 67 3.06 0.99 -1.32
N CYS A 68 3.52 -0.14 -1.86
CA CYS A 68 4.00 -0.22 -3.24
C CYS A 68 3.05 -1.00 -4.13
N ILE A 69 2.90 -0.50 -5.35
CA ILE A 69 2.04 -1.06 -6.38
C ILE A 69 2.88 -1.66 -7.49
N PHE A 70 2.70 -2.96 -7.66
CA PHE A 70 3.14 -3.69 -8.83
C PHE A 70 1.95 -3.78 -9.77
N ALA A 71 2.09 -3.29 -11.00
CA ALA A 71 1.06 -3.49 -12.01
C ALA A 71 0.94 -4.99 -12.28
N ASP A 72 -0.29 -5.50 -12.38
CA ASP A 72 -0.53 -6.85 -12.91
C ASP A 72 0.20 -6.96 -14.26
N SER A 73 1.06 -7.97 -14.38
CA SER A 73 1.83 -8.25 -15.61
C SER A 73 0.96 -8.90 -16.67
#